data_AF-A0A2E9IJH9-F1
#
_entry.id   AF-A0A2E9IJH9-F1
#
_cell.length_a   1.000
_cell.length_b   1.000
_cell.length_c   1.000
_cell.angle_alpha   90.00
_cell.angle_beta   90.00
_cell.angle_gamma   90.00
#
_symmetry.space_group_name_H-M   'P 1'
#
loop_
_entity.id
_entity.type
_entity.pdbx_description
1 polymer ?
#
loop_
_entity_poly.entity_id
_entity_poly.type
_entity_poly.pdbx_seq_one_letter_code
_entity_poly.pdbx_strand_id
1 'polypeptide(L)'
;MTKKRYPQRAPKKNYFAELAKTEEGRALRKEWSNKPRKNAGRPAGVPHGHTKETIAPLRDKAKEEAKRVVQYMEDNGEKFEDKYAKEAMESAVEIMRTEGGTRDRLAAARLVLDFTKQKPVTKSDVTVGKAEDFLEGLLAEEEHSVKEQPATTESEETPLH
;
A
#
# COMPACT_ATOMS: atom_id res chain seq x y z
N MET A 1 38.20 -14.01 -38.38
CA MET A 1 37.62 -12.95 -37.52
C MET A 1 36.91 -11.92 -38.39
N THR A 2 35.58 -11.92 -38.40
CA THR A 2 34.76 -10.95 -39.15
C THR A 2 34.80 -9.59 -38.45
N LYS A 3 35.29 -8.54 -39.12
CA LYS A 3 35.28 -7.17 -38.58
C LYS A 3 33.83 -6.75 -38.31
N LYS A 4 33.46 -6.58 -37.02
CA LYS A 4 32.20 -5.95 -36.62
C LYS A 4 32.12 -4.57 -37.26
N ARG A 5 31.18 -4.37 -38.19
CA ARG A 5 30.86 -3.04 -38.76
C ARG A 5 30.18 -2.23 -37.66
N TYR A 6 30.91 -1.30 -37.06
CA TYR A 6 30.30 -0.31 -36.17
C TYR A 6 29.43 0.62 -37.03
N PRO A 7 28.17 0.86 -36.67
CA PRO A 7 27.36 1.87 -37.33
C PRO A 7 28.12 3.21 -37.25
N GLN A 8 28.17 3.88 -38.40
CA GLN A 8 28.92 5.09 -38.73
C GLN A 8 29.31 5.93 -37.50
N ARG A 9 30.61 6.00 -37.19
CA ARG A 9 31.13 6.88 -36.13
C ARG A 9 30.68 8.32 -36.43
N ALA A 10 30.30 9.06 -35.39
CA ALA A 10 30.01 10.48 -35.53
C ALA A 10 31.18 11.17 -36.25
N PRO A 11 30.90 12.08 -37.20
CA PRO A 11 31.94 12.76 -37.95
C PRO A 11 32.91 13.47 -36.99
N LYS A 12 34.21 13.44 -37.31
CA LYS A 12 35.27 14.06 -36.47
C LYS A 12 35.06 15.56 -36.26
N LYS A 13 34.30 16.20 -37.14
CA LYS A 13 33.94 17.62 -37.11
C LYS A 13 32.46 17.75 -36.78
N ASN A 14 32.16 18.54 -35.74
CA ASN A 14 30.80 18.84 -35.34
C ASN A 14 30.28 20.02 -36.18
N TYR A 15 29.26 19.76 -37.00
CA TYR A 15 28.64 20.75 -37.89
C TYR A 15 28.19 22.03 -37.14
N PHE A 16 27.60 21.87 -35.95
CA PHE A 16 27.20 23.00 -35.13
C PHE A 16 28.41 23.79 -34.59
N ALA A 17 29.51 23.12 -34.27
CA ALA A 17 30.72 23.81 -33.81
C ALA A 17 31.39 24.63 -34.93
N GLU A 18 31.27 24.19 -36.18
CA GLU A 18 31.77 24.94 -37.34
C GLU A 18 30.88 26.15 -37.68
N LEU A 19 29.54 25.99 -37.62
CA LEU A 19 28.59 27.09 -37.80
C LEU A 19 28.79 28.25 -36.81
N ALA A 20 29.28 27.97 -35.59
CA ALA A 20 29.49 29.03 -34.59
C ALA A 20 30.72 29.91 -34.87
N LYS A 21 31.63 29.50 -35.77
CA LYS A 21 32.88 30.21 -36.06
C LYS A 21 32.71 31.38 -37.02
N THR A 22 31.70 31.33 -37.88
CA THR A 22 31.40 32.39 -38.86
C THR A 22 30.23 33.25 -38.39
N GLU A 23 30.19 34.51 -38.82
CA GLU A 23 29.07 35.41 -38.50
C GLU A 23 27.77 34.95 -39.14
N GLU A 24 27.85 34.50 -40.40
CA GLU A 24 26.74 33.93 -41.14
C GLU A 24 26.18 32.66 -40.49
N GLY A 25 27.06 31.78 -39.98
CA GLY A 25 26.62 30.56 -39.30
C GLY A 25 25.98 30.82 -37.93
N ARG A 26 26.43 31.87 -37.22
CA ARG A 26 25.76 32.36 -36.01
C ARG A 26 24.36 32.93 -36.33
N ALA A 27 24.23 33.67 -37.42
CA ALA A 27 22.94 34.20 -37.87
C ALA A 27 21.96 33.07 -38.24
N LEU A 28 22.42 32.06 -38.97
CA LEU A 28 21.61 30.88 -39.33
C LEU A 28 21.13 30.10 -38.09
N ARG A 29 22.00 29.93 -37.09
CA ARG A 29 21.60 29.30 -35.82
C ARG A 29 20.54 30.14 -35.08
N LYS A 30 20.69 31.46 -35.07
CA LYS A 30 19.72 32.38 -34.44
C LYS A 30 18.36 32.28 -35.14
N GLU A 31 18.34 32.23 -36.46
CA GLU A 31 17.12 32.02 -37.25
C GLU A 31 16.43 30.69 -36.90
N TRP A 32 17.19 29.59 -36.84
CA TRP A 32 16.64 28.28 -36.45
C TRP A 32 16.11 28.25 -35.01
N SER A 33 16.79 28.92 -34.09
CA SER A 33 16.37 28.98 -32.68
C SER A 33 15.08 29.80 -32.49
N ASN A 34 14.89 30.83 -33.30
CA ASN A 34 13.72 31.70 -33.25
C ASN A 34 12.53 31.11 -34.03
N LYS A 35 12.76 30.11 -34.89
CA LYS A 35 11.71 29.49 -35.68
C LYS A 35 10.71 28.76 -34.78
N PRO A 36 9.41 29.11 -34.81
CA PRO A 36 8.40 28.43 -34.00
C PRO A 36 8.30 26.96 -34.42
N ARG A 37 8.21 26.06 -33.44
CA ARG A 37 8.09 24.62 -33.71
C ARG A 37 6.63 24.30 -34.09
N LYS A 38 6.42 23.52 -35.16
CA LYS A 38 5.10 23.16 -35.72
C LYS A 38 4.13 22.56 -34.69
N ASN A 39 4.66 21.85 -33.68
CA ASN A 39 3.93 21.28 -32.54
C ASN A 39 4.73 21.52 -31.25
N ALA A 40 4.96 22.78 -30.87
CA ALA A 40 5.59 23.09 -29.60
C ALA A 40 4.65 22.67 -28.44
N GLY A 41 5.22 22.17 -27.34
CA GLY A 41 4.47 21.84 -26.14
C GLY A 41 3.89 20.42 -26.11
N ARG A 42 2.92 20.22 -25.22
CA ARG A 42 2.27 18.92 -24.97
C ARG A 42 1.30 18.60 -26.13
N PRO A 43 1.23 17.34 -26.62
CA PRO A 43 0.28 16.97 -27.68
C PRO A 43 -1.16 17.34 -27.34
N ALA A 44 -1.93 17.76 -28.35
CA ALA A 44 -3.34 18.08 -28.18
C ALA A 44 -4.11 16.85 -27.65
N GLY A 45 -4.96 17.07 -26.66
CA GLY A 45 -5.78 16.02 -26.04
C GLY A 45 -5.14 15.32 -24.85
N VAL A 46 -3.87 15.57 -24.51
CA VAL A 46 -3.31 15.07 -23.25
C VAL A 46 -3.78 15.99 -22.11
N PRO A 47 -4.56 15.49 -21.13
CA PRO A 47 -5.08 16.32 -20.05
C PRO A 47 -3.97 17.09 -19.35
N HIS A 48 -4.21 18.39 -19.12
CA HIS A 48 -3.38 19.15 -18.21
C HIS A 48 -3.68 18.68 -16.78
N GLY A 49 -2.63 18.48 -15.97
CA GLY A 49 -2.82 18.28 -14.54
C GLY A 49 -3.33 19.56 -13.86
N HIS A 50 -3.55 19.50 -12.56
CA HIS A 50 -3.99 20.66 -11.81
C HIS A 50 -2.94 21.78 -11.77
N THR A 51 -3.40 23.02 -11.84
CA THR A 51 -2.60 24.18 -11.47
C THR A 51 -2.60 24.33 -9.95
N LYS A 52 -1.72 25.19 -9.40
CA LYS A 52 -1.69 25.49 -7.96
C LYS A 52 -3.04 25.99 -7.46
N GLU A 53 -3.73 26.79 -8.26
CA GLU A 53 -5.02 27.39 -7.93
C GLU A 53 -6.16 26.37 -7.96
N THR A 54 -6.14 25.42 -8.90
CA THR A 54 -7.18 24.39 -8.97
C THR A 54 -7.00 23.28 -7.93
N ILE A 55 -5.76 22.94 -7.57
CA ILE A 55 -5.49 21.87 -6.59
C ILE A 55 -5.67 22.32 -5.14
N ALA A 56 -5.44 23.60 -4.84
CA ALA A 56 -5.55 24.14 -3.48
C ALA A 56 -6.91 23.84 -2.82
N PRO A 57 -8.07 24.19 -3.42
CA PRO A 57 -9.37 23.94 -2.79
C PRO A 57 -9.67 22.44 -2.63
N LEU A 58 -9.12 21.58 -3.49
CA LEU A 58 -9.29 20.13 -3.37
C LEU A 58 -8.51 19.58 -2.18
N ARG A 59 -7.29 20.07 -1.95
CA ARG A 59 -6.47 19.71 -0.79
C ARG A 59 -7.08 20.19 0.51
N ASP A 60 -7.63 21.41 0.53
CA ASP A 60 -8.28 21.94 1.73
C ASP A 60 -9.53 21.14 2.10
N LYS A 61 -10.34 20.75 1.11
CA LYS A 61 -11.46 19.81 1.34
C LYS A 61 -10.98 18.46 1.86
N ALA A 62 -9.92 17.89 1.28
CA ALA A 62 -9.36 16.61 1.73
C ALA A 62 -8.90 16.67 3.19
N LYS A 63 -8.30 17.79 3.62
CA LYS A 63 -7.90 18.03 5.02
C LYS A 63 -9.09 18.09 5.97
N GLU A 64 -10.14 18.82 5.60
CA GLU A 64 -11.36 18.89 6.41
C GLU A 64 -12.02 17.52 6.55
N GLU A 65 -12.12 16.78 5.46
CA GLU A 65 -12.68 15.43 5.47
C GLU A 65 -11.82 14.46 6.30
N ALA A 66 -10.49 14.57 6.24
CA ALA A 66 -9.59 13.74 7.04
C ALA A 66 -9.83 13.93 8.54
N LYS A 67 -9.93 15.19 8.99
CA LYS A 67 -10.28 15.51 10.38
C LYS A 67 -11.63 14.94 10.79
N ARG A 68 -12.66 15.09 9.94
CA ARG A 68 -14.00 14.52 10.21
C ARG A 68 -13.97 13.00 10.34
N VAL A 69 -13.20 12.31 9.49
CA VAL A 69 -13.07 10.85 9.56
C VAL A 69 -12.36 10.41 10.82
N VAL A 70 -11.24 11.05 11.18
CA VAL A 70 -10.51 10.68 12.39
C VAL A 70 -11.35 10.94 13.63
N GLN A 71 -12.10 12.05 13.66
CA GLN A 71 -13.07 12.30 14.73
C GLN A 71 -14.14 11.20 14.80
N TYR A 72 -14.70 10.81 13.65
CA TYR A 72 -15.66 9.72 13.59
C TYR A 72 -15.05 8.38 14.06
N MET A 73 -13.77 8.11 13.76
CA MET A 73 -13.08 6.91 14.25
C MET A 73 -12.97 6.92 15.78
N GLU A 74 -12.62 8.05 16.39
CA GLU A 74 -12.60 8.21 17.86
C GLU A 74 -13.97 7.96 18.48
N ASP A 75 -15.01 8.57 17.90
CA ASP A 75 -16.39 8.45 18.38
C ASP A 75 -16.91 6.99 18.30
N ASN A 76 -16.39 6.20 17.35
CA ASN A 76 -16.74 4.79 17.15
C ASN A 76 -15.82 3.79 17.88
N GLY A 77 -14.94 4.29 18.75
CA GLY A 77 -14.16 3.44 19.67
C GLY A 77 -12.71 3.19 19.29
N GLU A 78 -12.22 3.73 18.17
CA GLU A 78 -10.80 3.73 17.84
C GLU A 78 -10.08 4.80 18.65
N LYS A 79 -9.43 4.41 19.75
CA LYS A 79 -8.69 5.35 20.59
C LYS A 79 -7.26 5.51 20.08
N PHE A 80 -6.90 6.76 19.76
CA PHE A 80 -5.50 7.13 19.52
C PHE A 80 -4.82 7.39 20.85
N GLU A 81 -3.71 6.70 21.10
CA GLU A 81 -2.99 6.75 22.38
C GLU A 81 -2.25 8.08 22.58
N ASP A 82 -1.82 8.71 21.49
CA ASP A 82 -1.02 9.94 21.49
C ASP A 82 -1.50 10.91 20.39
N LYS A 83 -1.27 12.20 20.60
CA LYS A 83 -1.47 13.27 19.62
C LYS A 83 -0.76 12.98 18.31
N TYR A 84 0.46 12.41 18.35
CA TYR A 84 1.19 12.05 17.14
C TYR A 84 0.52 10.92 16.36
N ALA A 85 -0.14 9.97 17.04
CA ALA A 85 -0.89 8.90 16.38
C ALA A 85 -2.13 9.46 15.66
N LYS A 86 -2.82 10.41 16.30
CA LYS A 86 -3.95 11.13 15.68
C LYS A 86 -3.50 11.92 14.44
N GLU A 87 -2.42 12.69 14.55
CA GLU A 87 -1.86 13.47 13.43
C GLU A 87 -1.39 12.57 12.26
N ALA A 88 -0.78 11.43 12.56
CA ALA A 88 -0.39 10.45 11.55
C ALA A 88 -1.60 9.84 10.83
N MET A 89 -2.67 9.54 11.57
CA MET A 89 -3.91 9.01 10.99
C MET A 89 -4.61 10.06 10.11
N GLU A 90 -4.70 11.31 10.57
CA GLU A 90 -5.24 12.42 9.77
C GLU A 90 -4.45 12.57 8.46
N SER A 91 -3.12 12.55 8.54
CA SER A 91 -2.23 12.65 7.38
C SER A 91 -2.41 11.48 6.41
N ALA A 92 -2.55 10.25 6.92
CA ALA A 92 -2.78 9.09 6.09
C ALA A 92 -4.11 9.20 5.32
N VAL A 93 -5.18 9.61 5.99
CA VAL A 93 -6.49 9.82 5.36
C VAL A 93 -6.46 10.98 4.36
N GLU A 94 -5.74 12.07 4.66
CA GLU A 94 -5.54 13.18 3.71
C GLU A 94 -4.84 12.70 2.43
N ILE A 95 -3.76 11.92 2.55
CA ILE A 95 -3.01 11.38 1.42
C ILE A 95 -3.89 10.48 0.55
N MET A 96 -4.72 9.62 1.16
CA MET A 96 -5.64 8.74 0.44
C MET A 96 -6.65 9.53 -0.42
N ARG A 97 -7.11 10.68 0.07
CA ARG A 97 -8.12 11.51 -0.58
C ARG A 97 -7.55 12.53 -1.56
N THR A 98 -6.29 12.91 -1.40
CA THR A 98 -5.63 13.87 -2.27
C THR A 98 -5.21 13.24 -3.60
N GLU A 99 -5.30 13.99 -4.69
CA GLU A 99 -4.75 13.58 -5.97
C GLU A 99 -3.21 13.59 -5.92
N GLY A 100 -2.60 12.41 -6.12
CA GLY A 100 -1.16 12.21 -6.01
C GLY A 100 -0.72 10.86 -6.58
N GLY A 101 0.52 10.48 -6.28
CA GLY A 101 1.08 9.20 -6.73
C GLY A 101 0.28 8.01 -6.19
N THR A 102 -0.11 7.08 -7.08
CA THR A 102 -0.87 5.87 -6.69
C THR A 102 -0.15 5.05 -5.62
N ARG A 103 1.18 4.98 -5.67
CA ARG A 103 1.99 4.26 -4.68
C ARG A 103 1.79 4.79 -3.26
N ASP A 104 1.83 6.11 -3.08
CA ASP A 104 1.75 6.72 -1.76
C ASP A 104 0.33 6.62 -1.20
N ARG A 105 -0.69 6.72 -2.07
CA ARG A 105 -2.09 6.47 -1.69
C ARG A 105 -2.34 5.03 -1.26
N LEU A 106 -1.79 4.06 -1.98
CA LEU A 106 -1.91 2.64 -1.60
C LEU A 106 -1.18 2.34 -0.28
N ALA A 107 -0.04 2.98 -0.04
CA ALA A 107 0.68 2.84 1.22
C ALA A 107 -0.12 3.42 2.39
N ALA A 108 -0.70 4.62 2.23
CA ALA A 108 -1.56 5.24 3.23
C ALA A 108 -2.83 4.41 3.48
N ALA A 109 -3.47 3.90 2.43
CA ALA A 109 -4.63 3.04 2.54
C ALA A 109 -4.35 1.75 3.31
N ARG A 110 -3.16 1.14 3.10
CA ARG A 110 -2.73 -0.01 3.88
C ARG A 110 -2.54 0.34 5.34
N LEU A 111 -1.88 1.45 5.65
CA LEU A 111 -1.68 1.91 7.03
C LEU A 111 -3.02 2.07 7.77
N VAL A 112 -4.00 2.75 7.16
CA VAL A 112 -5.33 2.93 7.76
C VAL A 112 -6.05 1.58 7.92
N LEU A 113 -5.94 0.71 6.92
CA LEU A 113 -6.55 -0.62 6.98
C LEU A 113 -5.91 -1.51 8.04
N ASP A 114 -4.59 -1.45 8.22
CA ASP A 114 -3.85 -2.24 9.20
C ASP A 114 -4.17 -1.79 10.63
N PHE A 115 -4.45 -0.49 10.82
CA PHE A 115 -4.93 0.04 12.09
C PHE A 115 -6.38 -0.37 12.38
N THR A 116 -7.27 -0.31 11.38
CA THR A 116 -8.72 -0.59 11.54
C THR A 116 -9.08 -2.08 11.48
N LYS A 117 -8.20 -2.93 10.95
CA LYS A 117 -8.37 -4.38 11.03
C LYS A 117 -8.28 -4.80 12.50
N GLN A 118 -9.29 -5.54 12.96
CA GLN A 118 -9.42 -6.07 14.32
C GLN A 118 -8.06 -6.47 14.91
N LYS A 119 -7.66 -5.82 16.01
CA LYS A 119 -6.54 -6.28 16.84
C LYS A 119 -6.81 -7.76 17.21
N PRO A 120 -5.84 -8.68 17.04
CA PRO A 120 -6.02 -10.09 17.39
C PRO A 120 -5.95 -10.29 18.92
N VAL A 121 -6.89 -9.68 19.65
CA VAL A 121 -6.97 -9.76 21.12
C VAL A 121 -8.29 -10.39 21.55
N THR A 122 -9.40 -10.12 20.85
CA THR A 122 -10.70 -10.74 21.16
C THR A 122 -10.89 -12.14 20.59
N LYS A 123 -9.94 -12.66 19.80
CA LYS A 123 -9.95 -14.06 19.36
C LYS A 123 -9.04 -14.96 20.20
N SER A 124 -8.02 -14.42 20.87
CA SER A 124 -7.15 -15.22 21.73
C SER A 124 -7.88 -15.65 23.00
N ASP A 125 -8.63 -14.75 23.63
CA ASP A 125 -9.34 -15.07 24.89
C ASP A 125 -10.42 -16.14 24.67
N VAL A 126 -11.10 -16.10 23.52
CA VAL A 126 -12.09 -17.11 23.12
C VAL A 126 -11.43 -18.45 22.79
N THR A 127 -10.19 -18.47 22.29
CA THR A 127 -9.47 -19.73 22.05
C THR A 127 -8.83 -20.31 23.31
N VAL A 128 -8.38 -19.47 24.23
CA VAL A 128 -7.81 -19.90 25.52
C VAL A 128 -8.92 -20.46 26.40
N GLY A 129 -10.04 -19.73 26.57
CA GLY A 129 -11.19 -20.24 27.34
C GLY A 129 -11.77 -21.54 26.76
N LYS A 130 -11.85 -21.67 25.43
CA LYS A 130 -12.27 -22.94 24.80
C LYS A 130 -11.29 -24.09 24.98
N ALA A 131 -9.99 -23.80 25.07
CA ALA A 131 -8.98 -24.83 25.33
C ALA A 131 -9.01 -25.26 26.81
N GLU A 132 -9.24 -24.31 27.72
CA GLU A 132 -9.45 -24.57 29.14
C GLU A 132 -10.73 -25.38 29.37
N ASP A 133 -11.87 -24.97 28.79
CA ASP A 133 -13.14 -25.71 28.85
C ASP A 133 -13.02 -27.15 28.28
N PHE A 134 -12.22 -27.33 27.22
CA PHE A 134 -11.97 -28.65 26.64
C PHE A 134 -11.11 -29.53 27.54
N LEU A 135 -10.07 -28.97 28.16
CA LEU A 135 -9.22 -29.70 29.12
C LEU A 135 -9.99 -30.05 30.40
N GLU A 136 -10.86 -29.15 30.89
CA GLU A 136 -11.77 -29.42 32.00
C GLU A 136 -12.74 -30.55 31.68
N GLY A 137 -13.30 -30.59 30.47
CA GLY A 137 -14.13 -31.70 30.00
C GLY A 137 -13.40 -33.04 29.97
N LEU A 138 -12.14 -33.06 29.50
CA LEU A 138 -11.29 -34.26 29.49
C LEU A 138 -10.93 -34.74 30.91
N LEU A 139 -10.60 -33.81 31.82
CA LEU A 139 -10.35 -34.14 33.22
C LEU A 139 -11.59 -34.71 33.91
N ALA A 140 -12.77 -34.13 33.62
CA ALA A 140 -14.05 -34.63 34.13
C ALA A 140 -14.39 -36.03 33.58
N GLU A 141 -14.10 -36.31 32.30
CA GLU A 141 -14.24 -37.65 31.71
C GLU A 141 -13.25 -38.67 32.33
N GLU A 142 -12.02 -38.27 32.64
CA GLU A 142 -11.04 -39.13 33.34
C GLU A 142 -11.47 -39.43 34.78
N GLU A 143 -11.96 -38.44 35.54
CA GLU A 143 -12.45 -38.67 36.91
C GLU A 143 -13.71 -39.55 36.97
N HIS A 144 -14.53 -39.53 35.91
CA HIS A 144 -15.68 -40.42 35.76
C HIS A 144 -15.28 -41.83 35.30
N SER A 145 -14.28 -41.98 34.44
CA SER A 145 -13.82 -43.31 33.97
C SER A 145 -13.03 -44.10 35.02
N VAL A 146 -12.46 -43.44 36.04
CA VAL A 146 -11.81 -44.12 37.19
C VAL A 146 -12.83 -44.66 38.21
N LYS A 147 -14.08 -44.19 38.20
CA LYS A 147 -15.14 -44.62 39.14
C LYS A 147 -16.04 -45.74 38.63
N GLU A 148 -15.96 -46.10 37.35
CA GLU A 148 -16.73 -47.20 36.76
C GLU A 148 -15.80 -48.22 36.07
N GLN A 149 -15.08 -49.01 36.88
CA GLN A 149 -14.73 -50.38 36.47
C GLN A 149 -15.46 -51.36 37.39
N PRO A 150 -16.60 -51.95 36.97
CA PRO A 150 -17.06 -53.19 37.56
C PRO A 150 -16.19 -54.33 37.04
N ALA A 151 -15.52 -55.01 37.96
CA ALA A 151 -14.95 -56.32 37.72
C ALA A 151 -16.07 -57.31 37.33
N THR A 152 -15.94 -57.98 36.18
CA THR A 152 -16.74 -59.17 35.85
C THR A 152 -15.83 -60.29 35.38
N THR A 153 -15.50 -61.12 36.36
CA THR A 153 -15.46 -62.60 36.39
C THR A 153 -15.54 -63.39 35.09
N GLU A 154 -14.60 -64.32 34.99
CA GLU A 154 -14.53 -65.53 34.17
C GLU A 154 -15.85 -66.33 34.14
N SER A 155 -16.23 -66.86 32.97
CA SER A 155 -17.16 -68.00 32.86
C SER A 155 -16.85 -68.85 31.62
N GLU A 156 -16.33 -70.04 31.89
CA GLU A 156 -16.37 -71.32 31.17
C GLU A 156 -16.86 -71.37 29.70
N GLU A 157 -15.95 -71.73 28.79
CA GLU A 157 -16.30 -72.44 27.56
C GLU A 157 -15.94 -73.93 27.70
N THR A 158 -16.96 -74.80 27.66
CA THR A 158 -16.79 -76.25 27.41
C THR A 158 -17.40 -76.62 26.05
N PRO A 159 -16.87 -77.67 25.39
CA PRO A 159 -16.84 -77.77 23.93
C PRO A 159 -18.08 -78.45 23.34
N LEU A 160 -18.40 -78.10 22.08
CA LEU A 160 -19.40 -78.79 21.27
C LEU A 160 -18.75 -79.84 20.35
N HIS A 161 -19.44 -80.97 20.27
CA HIS A 161 -19.19 -82.18 19.48
C HIS A 161 -19.01 -81.95 17.98
#